data_AF-D1J6Q6-F1
#
_entry.id   AF-D1J6Q6-F1
#
_cell.length_a   1.000
_cell.length_b   1.000
_cell.length_c   1.000
_cell.angle_alpha   90.00
_cell.angle_beta   90.00
_cell.angle_gamma   90.00
#
_symmetry.space_group_name_H-M   'P 1'
#
loop_
_entity.id
_entity.type
_entity.pdbx_description
1 polymer ?
#
loop_
_entity_poly.entity_id
_entity_poly.type
_entity_poly.pdbx_seq_one_letter_code
_entity_poly.pdbx_strand_id
1 'polypeptide(L)'
;MACNPLASDWFDTLPIKPYCTDELGLVVIRPKAQAITKRYIQVNRPKFVTYLVFDVDREGAALAWYDEHLPPPYWSSTNPKNGHAHLCYRLAIPYPTSEMAHLAPIKYAAAVQSAFRARLKADTGYAGLLTKNPLHSHWKTVYWSDEAYTLDYLSEFVDLTGHPIKGRESIGLGRNCDTFEVVRKWAYKAIREYWKPNYQEAWFNAVLARCEAVNLNYIQPMQPS
;
A
#
# COMPACT_ATOMS: atom_id res chain seq x y z
N MET A 1 32.78 10.39 -9.46
CA MET A 1 31.53 9.79 -8.94
C MET A 1 31.02 8.84 -10.00
N ALA A 2 31.21 7.53 -9.84
CA ALA A 2 30.58 6.56 -10.72
C ALA A 2 29.06 6.66 -10.50
N CYS A 3 28.31 6.96 -11.56
CA CYS A 3 26.85 6.92 -11.53
C CYS A 3 26.44 5.47 -11.26
N ASN A 4 25.79 5.19 -10.13
CA ASN A 4 25.29 3.85 -9.84
C ASN A 4 24.23 3.51 -10.92
N PRO A 5 24.40 2.47 -11.76
CA PRO A 5 23.47 2.17 -12.84
C PRO A 5 22.03 1.92 -12.35
N LEU A 6 21.86 1.48 -11.10
CA LEU A 6 20.55 1.31 -10.46
C LEU A 6 19.85 2.63 -10.15
N ALA A 7 20.63 3.70 -9.93
CA ALA A 7 20.10 5.05 -9.72
C ALA A 7 19.55 5.65 -11.02
N SER A 8 20.19 5.38 -12.17
CA SER A 8 19.68 5.81 -13.48
C SER A 8 18.40 5.10 -13.89
N ASP A 9 18.33 3.77 -13.71
CA ASP A 9 17.13 2.99 -14.03
C ASP A 9 15.93 3.44 -13.18
N TRP A 10 16.16 3.68 -11.88
CA TRP A 10 15.12 4.18 -10.98
C TRP A 10 14.52 5.52 -11.45
N PHE A 11 15.33 6.45 -11.97
CA PHE A 11 14.86 7.76 -12.44
C PHE A 11 13.84 7.66 -13.58
N ASP A 12 13.94 6.63 -14.42
CA ASP A 12 13.02 6.43 -15.54
C ASP A 12 11.71 5.76 -15.15
N THR A 13 11.70 5.02 -14.04
CA THR A 13 10.47 4.47 -13.47
C THR A 13 9.56 5.52 -12.83
N LEU A 14 10.12 6.66 -12.40
CA LEU A 14 9.38 7.73 -11.72
C LEU A 14 8.18 8.26 -12.54
N PRO A 15 7.13 8.77 -11.85
CA PRO A 15 6.11 9.58 -12.49
C PRO A 15 6.71 10.77 -13.25
N ILE A 16 6.05 11.26 -14.30
CA ILE A 16 6.51 12.46 -15.04
C ILE A 16 6.53 13.69 -14.12
N LYS A 17 5.51 13.80 -13.26
CA LYS A 17 5.36 14.85 -12.25
C LYS A 17 5.05 14.24 -10.88
N PRO A 18 6.03 13.68 -10.17
CA PRO A 18 5.78 13.06 -8.88
C PRO A 18 5.43 14.11 -7.83
N TYR A 19 4.69 13.67 -6.81
CA TYR A 19 4.65 14.38 -5.54
C TYR A 19 6.03 14.39 -4.89
N CYS A 20 6.41 15.51 -4.27
CA CYS A 20 7.67 15.64 -3.56
C CYS A 20 7.59 16.72 -2.48
N THR A 21 8.50 16.66 -1.50
CA THR A 21 8.66 17.67 -0.44
C THR A 21 10.00 17.51 0.29
N ASP A 22 10.45 18.57 0.95
CA ASP A 22 11.57 18.50 1.90
C ASP A 22 11.11 18.18 3.34
N GLU A 23 9.84 18.46 3.65
CA GLU A 23 9.24 18.28 4.97
C GLU A 23 7.84 17.69 4.86
N LEU A 24 7.54 16.69 5.70
CA LEU A 24 6.25 16.02 5.70
C LEU A 24 5.16 17.01 6.18
N GLY A 25 4.04 17.10 5.44
CA GLY A 25 2.90 17.97 5.75
C GLY A 25 2.41 18.81 4.57
N LEU A 26 3.33 19.34 3.77
CA LEU A 26 3.02 20.08 2.54
C LEU A 26 3.65 19.39 1.34
N VAL A 27 2.81 18.81 0.48
CA VAL A 27 3.26 18.07 -0.69
C VAL A 27 3.07 18.91 -1.94
N VAL A 28 4.09 18.98 -2.79
CA VAL A 28 4.04 19.70 -4.08
C VAL A 28 4.21 18.74 -5.24
N ILE A 29 3.68 19.11 -6.41
CA ILE A 29 3.89 18.38 -7.67
C ILE A 29 4.95 19.12 -8.49
N ARG A 30 5.98 18.41 -8.95
CA ARG A 30 7.08 18.99 -9.77
C ARG A 30 7.49 18.04 -10.90
N PRO A 31 8.06 18.52 -12.01
CA PRO A 31 8.68 17.63 -13.02
C PRO A 31 9.76 16.74 -12.38
N LYS A 32 9.92 15.50 -12.85
CA LYS A 32 10.83 14.51 -12.23
C LYS A 32 12.26 15.04 -12.00
N ALA A 33 12.81 15.81 -12.95
CA ALA A 33 14.14 16.42 -12.84
C ALA A 33 14.28 17.41 -11.67
N GLN A 34 13.21 18.08 -11.26
CA GLN A 34 13.20 18.96 -10.09
C GLN A 34 12.82 18.18 -8.82
N ALA A 35 11.94 17.18 -8.93
CA ALA A 35 11.48 16.43 -7.78
C ALA A 35 12.59 15.58 -7.13
N ILE A 36 13.56 15.10 -7.92
CA ILE A 36 14.70 14.33 -7.39
C ILE A 36 15.62 15.13 -6.45
N THR A 37 15.51 16.46 -6.41
CA THR A 37 16.29 17.28 -5.48
C THR A 37 15.62 17.42 -4.11
N LYS A 38 14.43 16.83 -3.92
CA LYS A 38 13.65 16.92 -2.68
C LYS A 38 13.89 15.71 -1.77
N ARG A 39 13.81 15.91 -0.46
CA ARG A 39 14.06 14.82 0.50
C ARG A 39 13.08 13.66 0.35
N TYR A 40 11.81 13.93 0.09
CA TYR A 40 10.78 12.92 -0.10
C TYR A 40 10.20 12.99 -1.51
N ILE A 41 9.91 11.83 -2.09
CA ILE A 41 9.42 11.72 -3.46
C ILE A 41 8.45 10.55 -3.63
N GLN A 42 7.47 10.71 -4.50
CA GLN A 42 6.59 9.65 -4.94
C GLN A 42 7.30 8.77 -5.98
N VAL A 43 7.32 7.47 -5.74
CA VAL A 43 7.90 6.47 -6.64
C VAL A 43 6.88 5.76 -7.52
N ASN A 44 5.67 5.56 -7.00
CA ASN A 44 4.59 4.87 -7.72
C ASN A 44 3.79 5.85 -8.59
N ARG A 45 3.53 5.48 -9.83
CA ARG A 45 2.70 6.27 -10.74
C ARG A 45 1.25 6.30 -10.26
N PRO A 46 0.47 7.36 -10.58
CA PRO A 46 -0.96 7.32 -10.34
C PRO A 46 -1.57 6.06 -10.95
N LYS A 47 -2.40 5.36 -10.17
CA LYS A 47 -3.10 4.13 -10.55
C LYS A 47 -2.24 2.86 -10.69
N PHE A 48 -0.93 2.91 -10.48
CA PHE A 48 -0.06 1.72 -10.59
C PHE A 48 0.95 1.65 -9.44
N VAL A 49 1.12 0.45 -8.88
CA VAL A 49 2.17 0.17 -7.90
C VAL A 49 3.27 -0.63 -8.58
N THR A 50 4.45 -0.01 -8.66
CA THR A 50 5.70 -0.63 -9.14
C THR A 50 6.60 -1.01 -7.97
N TYR A 51 6.50 -0.28 -6.85
CA TYR A 51 7.31 -0.47 -5.67
C TYR A 51 6.45 -0.70 -4.43
N LEU A 52 6.71 -1.78 -3.71
CA LEU A 52 6.22 -1.95 -2.34
C LEU A 52 7.18 -1.24 -1.40
N VAL A 53 6.66 -0.27 -0.64
CA VAL A 53 7.47 0.55 0.28
C VAL A 53 7.02 0.29 1.71
N PHE A 54 7.97 0.01 2.59
CA PHE A 54 7.76 -0.28 4.00
C PHE A 54 8.56 0.71 4.84
N ASP A 55 7.88 1.51 5.67
CA ASP A 55 8.52 2.40 6.64
C ASP A 55 8.75 1.64 7.94
N VAL A 56 10.00 1.55 8.37
CA VAL A 56 10.41 0.82 9.56
C VAL A 56 11.01 1.82 10.55
N ASP A 57 10.25 2.08 11.61
CA ASP A 57 10.52 3.11 12.61
C ASP A 57 11.29 2.58 13.83
N ARG A 58 12.50 2.06 13.57
CA ARG A 58 13.44 1.64 14.63
C ARG A 58 14.88 1.80 14.17
N GLU A 59 15.81 1.83 15.12
CA GLU A 59 17.23 1.77 14.81
C GLU A 59 17.58 0.45 14.09
N GLY A 60 18.52 0.50 13.14
CA GLY A 60 18.88 -0.66 12.32
C GLY A 60 17.86 -1.03 11.23
N ALA A 61 16.82 -0.24 11.02
CA ALA A 61 15.73 -0.52 10.08
C ALA A 61 16.18 -0.93 8.66
N ALA A 62 17.31 -0.40 8.17
CA ALA A 62 17.84 -0.73 6.84
C ALA A 62 18.12 -2.23 6.63
N LEU A 63 18.41 -2.96 7.70
CA LEU A 63 18.70 -4.40 7.71
C LEU A 63 17.53 -5.25 8.20
N ALA A 64 16.35 -4.66 8.43
CA ALA A 64 15.18 -5.39 8.91
C ALA A 64 14.78 -6.57 8.02
N TRP A 65 15.04 -6.48 6.71
CA TRP A 65 14.82 -7.59 5.76
C TRP A 65 15.74 -8.78 6.04
N TYR A 66 16.99 -8.51 6.38
CA TYR A 66 18.00 -9.54 6.66
C TYR A 66 17.67 -10.28 7.95
N ASP A 67 17.34 -9.54 9.01
CA ASP A 67 16.97 -10.10 10.31
C ASP A 67 15.72 -11.00 10.22
N GLU A 68 14.77 -10.64 9.36
CA GLU A 68 13.51 -11.37 9.18
C GLU A 68 13.57 -12.43 8.07
N HIS A 69 14.76 -12.63 7.47
CA HIS A 69 15.04 -13.61 6.39
C HIS A 69 14.19 -13.40 5.12
N LEU A 70 13.97 -12.13 4.77
CA LEU A 70 13.29 -11.73 3.54
C LEU A 70 14.30 -11.54 2.40
N PRO A 71 13.86 -11.54 1.13
CA PRO A 71 14.74 -11.20 0.02
C PRO A 71 15.29 -9.77 0.17
N PRO A 72 16.47 -9.47 -0.41
CA PRO A 72 17.02 -8.12 -0.35
C PRO A 72 16.09 -7.12 -1.07
N PRO A 73 15.78 -5.95 -0.48
CA PRO A 73 15.01 -4.92 -1.17
C PRO A 73 15.85 -4.30 -2.30
N TYR A 74 15.21 -3.69 -3.28
CA TYR A 74 15.94 -2.98 -4.34
C TYR A 74 16.79 -1.83 -3.73
N TRP A 75 16.23 -1.09 -2.78
CA TRP A 75 16.98 -0.16 -1.95
C TRP A 75 16.39 0.02 -0.56
N SER A 76 17.23 0.53 0.34
CA SER A 76 16.81 1.11 1.61
C SER A 76 17.33 2.54 1.75
N SER A 77 16.48 3.46 2.20
CA SER A 77 16.85 4.85 2.51
C SER A 77 16.70 5.11 4.00
N THR A 78 17.81 5.39 4.69
CA THR A 78 17.85 5.53 6.16
C THR A 78 17.98 6.98 6.59
N ASN A 79 17.22 7.39 7.60
CA ASN A 79 17.43 8.65 8.30
C ASN A 79 18.64 8.52 9.25
N PRO A 80 19.74 9.23 9.00
CA PRO A 80 20.95 9.09 9.82
C PRO A 80 20.77 9.59 11.26
N LYS A 81 19.72 10.36 11.56
CA LYS A 81 19.48 10.90 12.91
C LYS A 81 18.82 9.90 13.87
N ASN A 82 17.92 9.06 13.37
CA ASN A 82 17.14 8.13 14.22
C ASN A 82 17.21 6.67 13.77
N GLY A 83 17.88 6.37 12.65
CA GLY A 83 18.05 5.02 12.13
C GLY A 83 16.83 4.44 11.41
N HIS A 84 15.71 5.16 11.34
CA HIS A 84 14.49 4.70 10.66
C HIS A 84 14.72 4.64 9.15
N ALA A 85 14.14 3.65 8.47
CA ALA A 85 14.40 3.43 7.06
C ALA A 85 13.15 3.07 6.27
N HIS A 86 13.13 3.47 5.00
CA HIS A 86 12.20 2.91 4.03
C HIS A 86 12.90 1.77 3.30
N LEU A 87 12.25 0.60 3.25
CA LEU A 87 12.67 -0.52 2.42
C LEU A 87 11.76 -0.60 1.21
N CYS A 88 12.34 -0.69 0.01
CA CYS A 88 11.60 -0.60 -1.24
C CYS A 88 11.88 -1.83 -2.10
N TYR A 89 10.85 -2.62 -2.37
CA TYR A 89 10.91 -3.79 -3.24
C TYR A 89 10.32 -3.44 -4.60
N ARG A 90 11.08 -3.70 -5.67
CA ARG A 90 10.62 -3.49 -7.05
C ARG A 90 9.83 -4.70 -7.52
N LEU A 91 8.65 -4.46 -8.10
CA LEU A 91 7.84 -5.50 -8.72
C LEU A 91 8.22 -5.67 -10.19
N ALA A 92 8.38 -6.92 -10.62
CA ALA A 92 8.58 -7.28 -12.03
C ALA A 92 7.38 -6.88 -12.89
N ILE A 93 6.17 -7.02 -12.34
CA ILE A 93 4.92 -6.67 -13.00
C ILE A 93 4.17 -5.68 -12.09
N PRO A 94 4.12 -4.38 -12.47
CA PRO A 94 3.31 -3.41 -11.75
C PRO A 94 1.83 -3.79 -11.78
N TYR A 95 1.12 -3.57 -10.67
CA TYR A 95 -0.32 -3.83 -10.61
C TYR A 95 -1.13 -2.53 -10.51
N PRO A 96 -2.33 -2.50 -11.12
CA PRO A 96 -3.21 -1.34 -11.05
C PRO A 96 -3.86 -1.19 -9.68
N THR A 97 -4.14 0.05 -9.25
CA THR A 97 -4.79 0.34 -7.95
C THR A 97 -6.28 0.68 -8.08
N SER A 98 -6.84 0.70 -9.29
CA SER A 98 -8.25 1.01 -9.53
C SER A 98 -9.10 -0.25 -9.75
N GLU A 99 -10.34 -0.23 -9.25
CA GLU A 99 -11.32 -1.32 -9.34
C GLU A 99 -11.73 -1.72 -10.76
N MET A 100 -11.46 -0.90 -11.78
CA MET A 100 -11.64 -1.31 -13.19
C MET A 100 -10.70 -2.45 -13.61
N ALA A 101 -9.69 -2.77 -12.79
CA ALA A 101 -8.81 -3.90 -13.00
C ALA A 101 -9.30 -5.15 -12.25
N HIS A 102 -8.83 -6.33 -12.69
CA HIS A 102 -9.17 -7.60 -12.06
C HIS A 102 -8.90 -7.56 -10.54
N LEU A 103 -9.94 -7.77 -9.74
CA LEU A 103 -9.91 -7.63 -8.29
C LEU A 103 -9.00 -8.67 -7.61
N ALA A 104 -8.83 -9.84 -8.21
CA ALA A 104 -8.02 -10.93 -7.64
C ALA A 104 -6.52 -10.55 -7.51
N PRO A 105 -5.84 -10.06 -8.57
CA PRO A 105 -4.48 -9.52 -8.45
C PRO A 105 -4.31 -8.44 -7.38
N ILE A 106 -5.27 -7.53 -7.25
CA ILE A 106 -5.22 -6.44 -6.24
C ILE A 106 -5.30 -7.02 -4.83
N LYS A 107 -6.22 -7.97 -4.60
CA LYS A 107 -6.37 -8.65 -3.30
C LYS A 107 -5.12 -9.45 -2.94
N TYR A 108 -4.52 -10.14 -3.91
CA TYR A 108 -3.29 -10.89 -3.71
C TYR A 108 -2.11 -9.96 -3.37
N ALA A 109 -1.91 -8.89 -4.14
CA ALA A 109 -0.89 -7.89 -3.85
C ALA A 109 -1.06 -7.27 -2.45
N ALA A 110 -2.29 -6.94 -2.07
CA ALA A 110 -2.60 -6.41 -0.75
C ALA A 110 -2.30 -7.42 0.37
N ALA A 111 -2.53 -8.73 0.15
CA ALA A 111 -2.17 -9.78 1.10
C ALA A 111 -0.65 -9.86 1.28
N VAL A 112 0.12 -9.94 0.19
CA VAL A 112 1.59 -9.97 0.23
C VAL A 112 2.14 -8.73 0.91
N GLN A 113 1.68 -7.53 0.53
CA GLN A 113 2.11 -6.28 1.16
C GLN A 113 1.77 -6.25 2.66
N SER A 114 0.58 -6.72 3.05
CA SER A 114 0.19 -6.77 4.46
C SER A 114 1.06 -7.74 5.26
N ALA A 115 1.40 -8.90 4.69
CA ALA A 115 2.22 -9.92 5.34
C ALA A 115 3.68 -9.45 5.48
N PHE A 116 4.26 -8.82 4.43
CA PHE A 116 5.57 -8.19 4.51
C PHE A 116 5.62 -7.08 5.56
N ARG A 117 4.58 -6.24 5.62
CA ARG A 117 4.50 -5.18 6.64
C ARG A 117 4.54 -5.77 8.05
N ALA A 118 3.74 -6.81 8.29
CA ALA A 118 3.71 -7.48 9.58
C ALA A 118 5.07 -8.11 9.92
N ARG A 119 5.69 -8.81 8.95
CA ARG A 119 7.00 -9.45 9.11
C ARG A 119 8.11 -8.45 9.41
N LEU A 120 8.15 -7.33 8.68
CA LEU A 120 9.12 -6.25 8.89
C LEU A 120 8.85 -5.42 10.15
N LYS A 121 7.67 -5.58 10.77
CA LYS A 121 7.14 -4.69 11.83
C LYS A 121 7.18 -3.24 11.36
N ALA A 122 6.75 -3.02 10.12
CA ALA A 122 6.66 -1.70 9.49
C ALA A 122 5.39 -0.98 9.92
N ASP A 123 5.40 0.35 9.83
CA ASP A 123 4.27 1.21 10.19
C ASP A 123 3.00 0.85 9.39
N THR A 124 1.90 0.62 10.11
CA THR A 124 0.57 0.35 9.54
C THR A 124 -0.12 1.61 9.04
N GLY A 125 0.23 2.78 9.59
CA GLY A 125 -0.28 4.09 9.17
C GLY A 125 0.36 4.61 7.88
N TYR A 126 1.49 4.04 7.45
CA TYR A 126 2.21 4.49 6.27
C TYR A 126 1.45 4.20 4.97
N ALA A 127 0.97 5.27 4.34
CA ALA A 127 0.15 5.21 3.13
C ALA A 127 0.92 4.89 1.83
N GLY A 128 2.26 4.84 1.84
CA GLY A 128 3.07 4.51 0.67
C GLY A 128 3.16 5.58 -0.42
N LEU A 129 2.64 6.80 -0.17
CA LEU A 129 2.63 7.89 -1.17
C LEU A 129 4.02 8.47 -1.44
N LEU A 130 4.77 8.75 -0.37
CA LEU A 130 6.09 9.39 -0.42
C LEU A 130 7.12 8.50 0.24
N THR A 131 8.25 8.30 -0.42
CA THR A 131 9.41 7.61 0.15
C THR A 131 10.59 8.55 0.37
N LYS A 132 11.50 8.20 1.28
CA LYS A 132 12.80 8.85 1.45
C LYS A 132 13.57 8.72 0.14
N ASN A 133 13.78 9.84 -0.56
CA ASN A 133 14.33 9.88 -1.92
C ASN A 133 15.75 9.28 -1.96
N PRO A 134 15.96 8.13 -2.64
CA PRO A 134 17.26 7.46 -2.63
C PRO A 134 18.40 8.29 -3.23
N LEU A 135 18.11 9.28 -4.08
CA LEU A 135 19.11 10.15 -4.71
C LEU A 135 19.47 11.39 -3.86
N HIS A 136 18.73 11.67 -2.78
CA HIS A 136 19.00 12.84 -1.95
C HIS A 136 20.06 12.51 -0.89
N SER A 137 21.12 13.32 -0.82
CA SER A 137 22.25 13.18 0.13
C SER A 137 21.89 13.27 1.62
N HIS A 138 20.62 13.53 1.95
CA HIS A 138 20.16 13.63 3.33
C HIS A 138 19.93 12.25 3.93
N TRP A 139 19.64 11.26 3.08
CA TRP A 139 19.42 9.89 3.48
C TRP A 139 20.67 9.05 3.22
N LYS A 140 20.92 8.08 4.10
CA LYS A 140 21.89 7.03 3.84
C LYS A 140 21.20 5.95 3.02
N THR A 141 21.44 5.95 1.72
CA THR A 141 20.85 5.00 0.77
C THR A 141 21.80 3.84 0.51
N VAL A 142 21.25 2.62 0.50
CA VAL A 142 21.94 1.40 0.05
C VAL A 142 21.06 0.71 -0.99
N TYR A 143 21.63 0.32 -2.12
CA TYR A 143 20.99 -0.55 -3.10
C TYR A 143 21.49 -1.97 -2.86
N TRP A 144 20.58 -2.91 -2.61
CA TRP A 144 20.95 -4.28 -2.22
C TRP A 144 20.82 -5.28 -3.37
N SER A 145 19.91 -5.01 -4.30
CA SER A 145 19.63 -5.87 -5.45
C SER A 145 19.15 -5.02 -6.62
N ASP A 146 19.40 -5.48 -7.84
CA ASP A 146 18.85 -4.95 -9.08
C ASP A 146 17.61 -5.74 -9.57
N GLU A 147 17.24 -6.79 -8.84
CA GLU A 147 16.13 -7.68 -9.19
C GLU A 147 14.77 -6.99 -9.06
N ALA A 148 13.87 -7.34 -9.97
CA ALA A 148 12.45 -7.06 -9.85
C ALA A 148 11.73 -8.36 -9.50
N TYR A 149 10.93 -8.36 -8.44
CA TYR A 149 10.29 -9.57 -7.92
C TYR A 149 8.86 -9.73 -8.41
N THR A 150 8.44 -10.96 -8.67
CA THR A 150 7.01 -11.26 -8.80
C THR A 150 6.37 -11.30 -7.42
N LEU A 151 5.06 -11.04 -7.35
CA LEU A 151 4.32 -11.21 -6.09
C LEU A 151 4.34 -12.67 -5.62
N ASP A 152 4.41 -13.62 -6.55
CA ASP A 152 4.53 -15.05 -6.24
C ASP A 152 5.85 -15.38 -5.57
N TYR A 153 6.97 -14.86 -6.08
CA TYR A 153 8.25 -15.05 -5.41
C TYR A 153 8.27 -14.44 -4.01
N LEU A 154 7.76 -13.21 -3.87
CA LEU A 154 7.69 -12.56 -2.55
C LEU A 154 6.81 -13.35 -1.58
N SER A 155 5.70 -13.94 -2.04
CA SER A 155 4.78 -14.68 -1.17
C SER A 155 5.39 -15.95 -0.58
N GLU A 156 6.44 -16.52 -1.18
CA GLU A 156 7.15 -17.68 -0.63
C GLU A 156 7.84 -17.39 0.73
N PHE A 157 8.07 -16.12 1.06
CA PHE A 157 8.77 -15.69 2.29
C PHE A 157 7.84 -15.31 3.45
N VAL A 158 6.51 -15.35 3.24
CA VAL A 158 5.53 -14.89 4.23
C VAL A 158 4.30 -15.78 4.26
N ASP A 159 3.68 -15.93 5.43
CA ASP A 159 2.36 -16.56 5.53
C ASP A 159 1.27 -15.55 5.16
N LEU A 160 0.45 -15.90 4.16
CA LEU A 160 -0.68 -15.07 3.72
C LEU A 160 -1.95 -15.32 4.53
N THR A 161 -1.95 -16.29 5.45
CA THR A 161 -3.10 -16.60 6.29
C THR A 161 -3.48 -15.40 7.14
N GLY A 162 -4.74 -14.96 7.03
CA GLY A 162 -5.23 -13.76 7.72
C GLY A 162 -4.87 -12.43 7.04
N HIS A 163 -4.23 -12.46 5.87
CA HIS A 163 -3.87 -11.27 5.09
C HIS A 163 -4.76 -11.09 3.83
N PRO A 164 -5.03 -9.84 3.40
CA PRO A 164 -4.78 -8.61 4.15
C PRO A 164 -5.59 -8.61 5.45
N ILE A 165 -5.08 -7.95 6.49
CA ILE A 165 -5.77 -7.86 7.76
C ILE A 165 -7.15 -7.25 7.50
N LYS A 166 -8.20 -8.07 7.66
CA LYS A 166 -9.59 -7.63 7.47
C LYS A 166 -10.07 -6.97 8.75
N GLY A 167 -10.45 -5.71 8.66
CA GLY A 167 -11.15 -4.99 9.72
C GLY A 167 -10.41 -3.81 10.34
N ARG A 168 -11.23 -2.84 10.77
CA ARG A 168 -10.98 -1.63 11.58
C ARG A 168 -10.02 -0.54 11.07
N GLU A 169 -8.98 -0.84 10.30
CA GLU A 169 -7.96 0.16 9.90
C GLU A 169 -7.97 0.59 8.42
N SER A 170 -8.94 0.17 7.61
CA SER A 170 -8.98 0.58 6.20
C SER A 170 -9.35 2.07 6.07
N ILE A 171 -8.36 2.93 5.79
CA ILE A 171 -8.59 4.35 5.50
C ILE A 171 -9.20 4.46 4.09
N GLY A 172 -10.35 5.16 3.98
CA GLY A 172 -10.97 5.49 2.68
C GLY A 172 -11.74 4.34 2.01
N LEU A 173 -11.41 4.07 0.74
CA LEU A 173 -12.13 3.22 -0.23
C LEU A 173 -12.33 1.76 0.20
N GLY A 174 -11.49 1.26 1.12
CA GLY A 174 -11.59 -0.10 1.65
C GLY A 174 -12.89 -0.36 2.43
N ARG A 175 -13.48 0.66 3.07
CA ARG A 175 -14.71 0.51 3.89
C ARG A 175 -15.97 0.29 3.04
N ASN A 176 -16.08 0.98 1.90
CA ASN A 176 -17.20 0.76 0.98
C ASN A 176 -17.15 -0.65 0.40
N CYS A 177 -15.96 -1.09 -0.02
CA CYS A 177 -15.73 -2.44 -0.52
C CYS A 177 -16.00 -3.51 0.54
N ASP A 178 -15.50 -3.34 1.76
CA ASP A 178 -15.72 -4.30 2.85
C ASP A 178 -17.19 -4.38 3.24
N THR A 179 -17.86 -3.23 3.35
CA THR A 179 -19.32 -3.17 3.60
C THR A 179 -20.08 -3.90 2.50
N PHE A 180 -19.77 -3.63 1.23
CA PHE A 180 -20.40 -4.31 0.11
C PHE A 180 -20.14 -5.83 0.11
N GLU A 181 -18.90 -6.26 0.33
CA GLU A 181 -18.50 -7.67 0.35
C GLU A 181 -19.14 -8.46 1.50
N VAL A 182 -19.29 -7.84 2.67
CA VAL A 182 -19.96 -8.43 3.83
C VAL A 182 -21.47 -8.48 3.60
N VAL A 183 -22.07 -7.35 3.19
CA VAL A 183 -23.52 -7.22 3.05
C VAL A 183 -24.03 -8.07 1.89
N ARG A 184 -23.34 -8.13 0.74
CA ARG A 184 -23.81 -8.92 -0.42
C ARG A 184 -23.95 -10.41 -0.12
N LYS A 185 -23.02 -10.99 0.66
CA LYS A 185 -23.03 -12.42 1.02
C LYS A 185 -24.20 -12.75 1.93
N TRP A 186 -24.52 -11.85 2.85
CA TRP A 186 -25.74 -11.93 3.64
C TRP A 186 -26.98 -11.77 2.76
N ALA A 187 -26.98 -10.77 1.88
CA ALA A 187 -28.12 -10.41 1.04
C ALA A 187 -28.55 -11.55 0.11
N TYR A 188 -27.60 -12.30 -0.47
CA TYR A 188 -27.90 -13.47 -1.31
C TYR A 188 -28.74 -14.55 -0.61
N LYS A 189 -28.64 -14.65 0.72
CA LYS A 189 -29.43 -15.57 1.54
C LYS A 189 -30.71 -14.89 2.03
N ALA A 190 -30.57 -13.67 2.57
CA ALA A 190 -31.64 -12.95 3.24
C ALA A 190 -32.80 -12.56 2.31
N ILE A 191 -32.55 -12.27 1.03
CA ILE A 191 -33.62 -11.85 0.08
C ILE A 191 -34.81 -12.81 0.02
N ARG A 192 -34.57 -14.11 0.27
CA ARG A 192 -35.60 -15.15 0.24
C ARG A 192 -36.66 -14.97 1.33
N GLU A 193 -36.31 -14.33 2.44
CA GLU A 193 -37.23 -14.03 3.56
C GLU A 193 -38.12 -12.81 3.27
N TYR A 194 -37.79 -12.04 2.24
CA TYR A 194 -38.49 -10.81 1.89
C TYR A 194 -39.37 -10.95 0.64
N TRP A 195 -39.44 -12.11 0.00
CA TRP A 195 -40.30 -12.31 -1.18
C TRP A 195 -41.79 -12.28 -0.84
N LYS A 196 -42.38 -11.08 -0.95
CA LYS A 196 -43.81 -10.78 -0.84
C LYS A 196 -44.19 -9.64 -1.80
N PRO A 197 -45.47 -9.43 -2.13
CA PRO A 197 -45.89 -8.25 -2.87
C PRO A 197 -45.41 -6.97 -2.18
N ASN A 198 -44.90 -6.00 -2.96
CA ASN A 198 -44.36 -4.72 -2.48
C ASN A 198 -43.15 -4.84 -1.52
N TYR A 199 -42.31 -5.85 -1.70
CA TYR A 199 -41.15 -6.05 -0.83
C TYR A 199 -40.01 -5.03 -0.99
N GLN A 200 -40.02 -4.19 -2.03
CA GLN A 200 -38.89 -3.35 -2.40
C GLN A 200 -38.47 -2.42 -1.27
N GLU A 201 -39.42 -1.75 -0.62
CA GLU A 201 -39.15 -0.82 0.49
C GLU A 201 -38.65 -1.58 1.74
N ALA A 202 -39.31 -2.68 2.09
CA ALA A 202 -38.91 -3.52 3.23
C ALA A 202 -37.51 -4.12 3.03
N TRP A 203 -37.17 -4.49 1.79
CA TRP A 203 -35.87 -5.01 1.43
C TRP A 203 -34.78 -3.93 1.42
N PHE A 204 -35.08 -2.75 0.86
CA PHE A 204 -34.17 -1.61 0.88
C PHE A 204 -33.79 -1.23 2.32
N ASN A 205 -34.79 -1.09 3.21
CA ASN A 205 -34.56 -0.77 4.62
C ASN A 205 -33.74 -1.85 5.34
N ALA A 206 -33.96 -3.12 5.03
CA ALA A 206 -33.18 -4.22 5.62
C ALA A 206 -31.72 -4.21 5.16
N VAL A 207 -31.46 -3.96 3.88
CA VAL A 207 -30.09 -3.85 3.34
C VAL A 207 -29.40 -2.63 3.90
N LEU A 208 -30.09 -1.48 3.97
CA LEU A 208 -29.55 -0.24 4.54
C LEU A 208 -29.17 -0.44 6.01
N ALA A 209 -30.07 -0.98 6.84
CA ALA A 209 -29.78 -1.28 8.24
C ALA A 209 -28.59 -2.23 8.41
N ARG A 210 -28.42 -3.20 7.49
CA ARG A 210 -27.27 -4.09 7.49
C ARG A 210 -25.97 -3.36 7.13
N CYS A 211 -25.99 -2.48 6.13
CA CYS A 211 -24.86 -1.62 5.78
C CYS A 211 -24.45 -0.73 6.96
N GLU A 212 -25.42 -0.10 7.63
CA GLU A 212 -25.19 0.73 8.81
C GLU A 212 -24.59 -0.06 9.98
N ALA A 213 -25.12 -1.26 10.25
CA ALA A 213 -24.59 -2.14 11.29
C ALA A 213 -23.13 -2.56 11.03
N VAL A 214 -22.76 -2.82 9.77
CA VAL A 214 -21.36 -3.08 9.39
C VAL A 214 -20.52 -1.81 9.53
N ASN A 215 -21.04 -0.67 9.12
CA ASN A 215 -20.36 0.63 9.19
C ASN A 215 -19.99 1.04 10.63
N LEU A 216 -20.84 0.72 11.61
CA LEU A 216 -20.59 0.98 13.03
C LEU A 216 -19.42 0.18 13.63
N ASN A 217 -18.94 -0.86 12.94
CA ASN A 217 -17.81 -1.67 13.42
C ASN A 217 -16.44 -1.09 13.01
N TYR A 218 -16.40 -0.08 12.13
CA TYR A 218 -15.17 0.62 11.75
C TYR A 218 -14.73 1.60 12.85
N ILE A 219 -13.41 1.80 13.02
CA ILE A 219 -12.86 2.79 13.97
C ILE A 219 -13.35 4.20 13.65
N GLN A 220 -13.49 4.51 12.37
CA GLN A 220 -14.11 5.73 11.88
C GLN A 220 -15.24 5.37 10.90
N PRO A 221 -16.51 5.42 11.33
CA PRO A 221 -17.65 5.17 10.47
C PRO A 221 -17.70 6.11 9.26
N MET A 222 -18.20 5.61 8.13
CA MET A 222 -18.49 6.43 6.95
C MET A 222 -19.70 7.32 7.23
N GLN A 223 -19.68 8.53 6.68
CA GLN A 223 -20.81 9.45 6.80
C GLN A 223 -22.00 8.90 5.99
N PRO A 224 -23.22 8.87 6.57
CA PRO A 224 -24.42 8.56 5.79
C PRO A 224 -24.65 9.67 4.74
N SER A 225 -25.04 9.26 3.53
CA SER A 225 -25.33 10.13 2.38
C SER A 225 -26.81 10.46 2.27
#